data_AF-A0A2E8IRR1-F1
#
_entry.id   AF-A0A2E8IRR1-F1
#
_cell.length_a   1.000
_cell.length_b   1.000
_cell.length_c   1.000
_cell.angle_alpha   90.00
_cell.angle_beta   90.00
_cell.angle_gamma   90.00
#
_symmetry.space_group_name_H-M   'P 1'
#
loop_
_entity.id
_entity.type
_entity.pdbx_description
1 polymer ?
#
loop_
_entity_poly.entity_id
_entity_poly.type
_entity_poly.pdbx_seq_one_letter_code
_entity_poly.pdbx_strand_id
1 'polypeptide(L)'
;YLREFSERNPATDRKNDKLGQMGDAISENELQQMMDKLQQLLEDGRMGEAKDLLEEINQLMKNLQSLGSQSEQNRQENGIGGQFIEDLTGTLREQQRLSDQTFRSFQNRSRDGFDENKETHNNDKPQTGSKNTSNQSLAEQQKNLKKELDRQRSNLPSAGTVHGEAARRALNDARRSMDQSGQNLAQGDLSDALDNQSKAIDALREGLQSLADSLVEEGEQGQGTVPGDQRTNNSSEDSYNLDPLGRNTDTNGQSSAGEQMLPEAELRLRSQELMNEIRKRSGGLERSTEERDYLKRLLEKF
;
A
#
# COMPACT_ATOMS: atom_id res chain seq x y z
N TYR A 1 13.84 54.28 -24.82
CA TYR A 1 14.45 53.96 -23.52
C TYR A 1 13.38 53.84 -22.44
N LEU A 2 12.61 52.74 -22.45
CA LEU A 2 11.72 52.36 -21.35
C LEU A 2 11.31 50.88 -21.51
N ARG A 3 12.31 50.01 -21.63
CA ARG A 3 12.18 48.55 -21.62
C ARG A 3 13.39 47.99 -20.87
N GLU A 4 13.49 48.35 -19.60
CA GLU A 4 14.55 47.88 -18.71
C GLU A 4 14.17 48.29 -17.28
N PHE A 5 13.27 47.54 -16.65
CA PHE A 5 13.20 47.35 -15.18
C PHE A 5 11.99 46.48 -14.83
N SER A 6 12.07 45.19 -15.12
CA SER A 6 11.11 44.20 -14.57
C SER A 6 11.76 42.84 -14.30
N GLU A 7 13.09 42.79 -14.23
CA GLU A 7 13.84 41.59 -13.85
C GLU A 7 14.64 41.86 -12.58
N ARG A 8 13.95 41.84 -11.44
CA ARG A 8 14.58 41.52 -10.15
C ARG A 8 13.52 41.21 -9.09
N ASN A 9 12.93 40.01 -9.18
CA ASN A 9 12.63 39.19 -8.00
C ASN A 9 12.08 37.80 -8.38
N PRO A 10 12.95 36.78 -8.55
CA PRO A 10 12.55 35.38 -8.49
C PRO A 10 12.99 34.74 -7.15
N ALA A 11 12.72 35.38 -6.02
CA ALA A 11 13.22 34.93 -4.71
C ALA A 11 12.17 34.80 -3.60
N THR A 12 10.87 34.86 -3.92
CA THR A 12 9.80 34.76 -2.91
C THR A 12 8.99 33.46 -2.94
N ASP A 13 9.05 32.64 -4.00
CA ASP A 13 8.31 31.36 -4.02
C ASP A 13 9.00 30.22 -3.26
N ARG A 14 10.34 30.17 -3.25
CA ARG A 14 11.08 29.05 -2.62
C ARG A 14 11.08 29.04 -1.09
N LYS A 15 10.56 30.09 -0.43
CA LYS A 15 10.44 30.15 1.03
C LYS A 15 9.13 29.56 1.55
N ASN A 16 8.08 29.53 0.72
CA ASN A 16 6.78 29.00 1.12
C ASN A 16 6.73 27.47 1.05
N ASP A 17 7.43 26.85 0.09
CA ASP A 17 7.49 25.38 -0.03
C ASP A 17 8.22 24.70 1.14
N LYS A 18 9.23 25.37 1.71
CA LYS A 18 9.97 24.86 2.87
C LYS A 18 9.19 24.98 4.18
N LEU A 19 8.31 25.98 4.31
CA LEU A 19 7.46 26.13 5.49
C LEU A 19 6.34 25.07 5.53
N GLY A 20 5.78 24.70 4.36
CA GLY A 20 4.77 23.63 4.26
C GLY A 20 5.32 22.26 4.65
N GLN A 21 6.49 21.89 4.13
CA GLN A 21 7.16 20.61 4.48
C GLN A 21 7.57 20.54 5.95
N MET A 22 7.90 21.67 6.57
CA MET A 22 8.27 21.71 7.98
C MET A 22 7.03 21.60 8.89
N GLY A 23 5.88 22.12 8.48
CA GLY A 23 4.61 21.93 9.20
C GLY A 23 4.13 20.49 9.19
N ASP A 24 4.33 19.78 8.08
CA ASP A 24 3.95 18.37 7.91
C ASP A 24 4.82 17.44 8.78
N ALA A 25 6.15 17.63 8.74
CA ALA A 25 7.09 16.87 9.57
C ALA A 25 6.96 17.15 11.07
N ILE A 26 6.53 18.36 11.47
CA ILE A 26 6.24 18.66 12.88
C ILE A 26 4.98 17.92 13.33
N SER A 27 3.96 17.83 12.48
CA SER A 27 2.68 17.20 12.83
C SER A 27 2.75 15.66 12.88
N GLU A 28 3.57 15.05 12.03
CA GLU A 28 3.83 13.59 12.05
C GLU A 28 4.47 13.15 13.39
N ASN A 29 5.45 13.90 13.87
CA ASN A 29 6.10 13.63 15.15
C ASN A 29 5.15 13.81 16.35
N GLU A 30 4.25 14.80 16.29
CA GLU A 30 3.28 15.06 17.35
C GLU A 30 2.22 13.94 17.42
N LEU A 31 1.76 13.45 16.27
CA LEU A 31 0.84 12.31 16.18
C LEU A 31 1.45 11.05 16.78
N GLN A 32 2.74 10.79 16.50
CA GLN A 32 3.42 9.60 17.02
C GLN A 32 3.54 9.63 18.55
N GLN A 33 3.86 10.79 19.14
CA GLN A 33 3.88 10.96 20.60
C GLN A 33 2.50 10.75 21.23
N MET A 34 1.42 11.20 20.56
CA MET A 34 0.06 10.94 21.03
C MET A 34 -0.32 9.46 20.94
N MET A 35 0.15 8.73 19.92
CA MET A 35 -0.09 7.29 19.79
C MET A 35 0.63 6.48 20.86
N ASP A 36 1.87 6.85 21.21
CA ASP A 36 2.62 6.21 22.29
C ASP A 36 1.94 6.47 23.64
N LYS A 37 1.47 7.70 23.86
CA LYS A 37 0.70 8.07 25.06
C LYS A 37 -0.65 7.36 25.12
N LEU A 38 -1.32 7.15 23.98
CA LEU A 38 -2.56 6.39 23.89
C LEU A 38 -2.33 4.93 24.27
N GLN A 39 -1.27 4.31 23.76
CA GLN A 39 -0.88 2.94 24.12
C GLN A 39 -0.63 2.82 25.61
N GLN A 40 0.11 3.76 26.20
CA GLN A 40 0.36 3.79 27.64
C GLN A 40 -0.94 3.94 28.46
N LEU A 41 -1.86 4.83 28.05
CA LEU A 41 -3.15 5.00 28.73
C LEU A 41 -4.04 3.76 28.66
N LEU A 42 -3.97 3.02 27.54
CA LEU A 42 -4.69 1.75 27.38
C LEU A 42 -4.07 0.65 28.25
N GLU A 43 -2.73 0.58 28.32
CA GLU A 43 -1.99 -0.34 29.18
C GLU A 43 -2.25 -0.08 30.67
N ASP A 44 -2.34 1.19 31.05
CA ASP A 44 -2.69 1.64 32.40
C ASP A 44 -4.19 1.50 32.72
N GLY A 45 -5.02 1.08 31.75
CA GLY A 45 -6.48 0.94 31.92
C GLY A 45 -7.24 2.27 32.05
N ARG A 46 -6.62 3.40 31.70
CA ARG A 46 -7.15 4.77 31.81
C ARG A 46 -8.01 5.13 30.60
N MET A 47 -9.06 4.36 30.38
CA MET A 47 -9.99 4.50 29.24
C MET A 47 -10.68 5.87 29.14
N GLY A 48 -10.84 6.60 30.25
CA GLY A 48 -11.40 7.95 30.23
C GLY A 48 -10.50 8.92 29.46
N GLU A 49 -9.23 8.97 29.83
CA GLU A 49 -8.25 9.87 29.22
C GLU A 49 -7.84 9.43 27.81
N ALA A 50 -7.87 8.12 27.55
CA ALA A 50 -7.66 7.60 26.21
C ALA A 50 -8.71 8.12 25.21
N LYS A 51 -9.97 8.31 25.65
CA LYS A 51 -11.02 8.89 24.80
C LYS A 51 -10.78 10.36 24.49
N ASP A 52 -10.36 11.12 25.50
CA ASP A 52 -10.07 12.55 25.33
C ASP A 52 -8.89 12.73 24.35
N LEU A 53 -7.85 11.90 24.48
CA LEU A 53 -6.70 11.90 23.57
C LEU A 53 -7.08 11.48 22.14
N LEU A 54 -7.98 10.52 21.98
CA LEU A 54 -8.50 10.14 20.67
C LEU A 54 -9.26 11.27 19.98
N GLU A 55 -9.98 12.11 20.73
CA GLU A 55 -10.67 13.27 20.18
C GLU A 55 -9.68 14.34 19.69
N GLU A 56 -8.60 14.57 20.45
CA GLU A 56 -7.49 15.44 20.08
C GLU A 56 -6.78 14.95 18.81
N ILE A 57 -6.48 13.65 18.72
CA ILE A 57 -5.92 13.00 17.52
C ILE A 57 -6.84 13.20 16.31
N ASN A 58 -8.15 13.01 16.47
CA ASN A 58 -9.11 13.18 15.38
C ASN A 58 -9.18 14.63 14.88
N GLN A 59 -9.08 15.62 15.77
CA GLN A 59 -9.04 17.03 15.39
C GLN A 59 -7.76 17.37 14.63
N LEU A 60 -6.62 16.83 15.07
CA LEU A 60 -5.35 17.01 14.37
C LEU A 60 -5.40 16.37 12.98
N MET A 61 -5.90 15.13 12.86
CA MET A 61 -6.07 14.46 11.56
C MET A 61 -7.03 15.20 10.64
N LYS A 62 -8.10 15.79 11.18
CA LYS A 62 -9.05 16.60 10.41
C LYS A 62 -8.41 17.90 9.91
N ASN A 63 -7.59 18.55 10.73
CA ASN A 63 -6.85 19.75 10.34
C ASN A 63 -5.78 19.42 9.31
N LEU A 64 -5.05 18.32 9.48
CA LEU A 64 -4.07 17.82 8.51
C LEU A 64 -4.72 17.43 7.18
N GLN A 65 -5.86 16.75 7.21
CA GLN A 65 -6.62 16.43 6.00
C GLN A 65 -7.13 17.71 5.31
N SER A 66 -7.54 18.71 6.09
CA SER A 66 -7.95 20.03 5.57
C SER A 66 -6.77 20.82 4.97
N LEU A 67 -5.57 20.73 5.55
CA LEU A 67 -4.32 21.31 5.03
C LEU A 67 -3.82 20.54 3.80
N GLY A 68 -4.00 19.23 3.78
CA GLY A 68 -3.80 18.36 2.63
C GLY A 68 -4.70 18.75 1.46
N SER A 69 -5.98 19.04 1.71
CA SER A 69 -6.92 19.52 0.68
C SER A 69 -6.64 20.95 0.18
N GLN A 70 -5.85 21.75 0.89
CA GLN A 70 -5.45 23.09 0.43
C GLN A 70 -4.09 23.10 -0.29
N SER A 71 -3.29 22.04 -0.13
CA SER A 71 -2.10 21.76 -0.95
C SER A 71 -2.43 21.04 -2.28
N GLU A 72 -3.70 20.63 -2.48
CA GLU A 72 -4.21 20.13 -3.77
C GLU A 72 -4.27 21.18 -4.87
N GLN A 73 -4.29 22.48 -4.53
CA GLN A 73 -4.46 23.53 -5.53
C GLN A 73 -3.18 23.84 -6.34
N ASN A 74 -2.02 23.27 -5.95
CA ASN A 74 -0.76 23.35 -6.69
C ASN A 74 -0.13 21.98 -7.02
N ARG A 75 -0.82 20.88 -6.72
CA ARG A 75 -0.46 19.50 -7.17
C ARG A 75 -1.32 19.02 -8.34
N GLN A 76 -2.07 19.92 -8.96
CA GLN A 76 -2.97 19.62 -10.07
C GLN A 76 -2.25 19.30 -11.40
N GLU A 77 -0.92 19.20 -11.42
CA GLU A 77 -0.16 18.89 -12.65
C GLU A 77 0.39 17.46 -12.73
N ASN A 78 0.26 16.61 -11.69
CA ASN A 78 0.82 15.23 -11.70
C ASN A 78 -0.11 14.10 -11.17
N GLY A 79 -1.40 14.34 -10.98
CA GLY A 79 -2.29 13.43 -10.23
C GLY A 79 -3.02 12.33 -11.01
N ILE A 80 -2.61 11.98 -12.24
CA ILE A 80 -3.36 10.98 -13.03
C ILE A 80 -3.36 9.61 -12.33
N GLY A 81 -2.31 9.24 -11.59
CA GLY A 81 -2.28 7.97 -10.85
C GLY A 81 -3.24 7.88 -9.65
N GLY A 82 -3.44 8.99 -8.93
CA GLY A 82 -4.19 9.00 -7.66
C GLY A 82 -5.69 8.78 -7.85
N GLN A 83 -6.28 9.43 -8.86
CA GLN A 83 -7.70 9.29 -9.15
C GLN A 83 -8.07 7.85 -9.55
N PHE A 84 -7.21 7.18 -10.31
CA PHE A 84 -7.45 5.79 -10.71
C PHE A 84 -7.42 4.81 -9.54
N ILE A 85 -6.50 5.01 -8.59
CA ILE A 85 -6.46 4.19 -7.37
C ILE A 85 -7.72 4.41 -6.55
N GLU A 86 -8.21 5.63 -6.43
CA GLU A 86 -9.45 5.93 -5.73
C GLU A 86 -10.66 5.25 -6.38
N ASP A 87 -10.78 5.35 -7.70
CA ASP A 87 -11.86 4.72 -8.47
C ASP A 87 -11.86 3.18 -8.32
N LEU A 88 -10.68 2.55 -8.44
CA LEU A 88 -10.50 1.11 -8.26
C LEU A 88 -10.77 0.68 -6.81
N THR A 89 -10.39 1.50 -5.84
CA THR A 89 -10.68 1.26 -4.41
C THR A 89 -12.18 1.34 -4.14
N GLY A 90 -12.89 2.26 -4.81
CA GLY A 90 -14.35 2.30 -4.83
C GLY A 90 -14.91 0.95 -5.31
N THR A 91 -14.51 0.53 -6.50
CA THR A 91 -14.96 -0.74 -7.10
C THR A 91 -14.68 -1.95 -6.21
N LEU A 92 -13.51 -2.00 -5.56
CA LEU A 92 -13.17 -3.04 -4.59
C LEU A 92 -14.13 -3.04 -3.39
N ARG A 93 -14.43 -1.86 -2.84
CA ARG A 93 -15.36 -1.71 -1.71
C ARG A 93 -16.78 -2.12 -2.10
N GLU A 94 -17.25 -1.76 -3.30
CA GLU A 94 -18.54 -2.22 -3.80
C GLU A 94 -18.57 -3.73 -4.01
N GLN A 95 -17.50 -4.32 -4.55
CA GLN A 95 -17.39 -5.76 -4.75
C GLN A 95 -17.46 -6.53 -3.43
N GLN A 96 -16.81 -6.02 -2.36
CA GLN A 96 -16.90 -6.59 -1.02
C GLN A 96 -18.33 -6.54 -0.47
N ARG A 97 -19.01 -5.39 -0.59
CA ARG A 97 -20.42 -5.25 -0.17
C ARG A 97 -21.34 -6.21 -0.92
N LEU A 98 -21.10 -6.41 -2.23
CA LEU A 98 -21.86 -7.34 -3.03
C LEU A 98 -21.63 -8.80 -2.61
N SER A 99 -20.37 -9.15 -2.29
CA SER A 99 -20.03 -10.47 -1.75
C SER A 99 -20.74 -10.73 -0.42
N ASP A 100 -20.72 -9.76 0.50
CA ASP A 100 -21.45 -9.87 1.78
C ASP A 100 -22.96 -10.08 1.59
N GLN A 101 -23.57 -9.39 0.63
CA GLN A 101 -24.99 -9.58 0.30
C GLN A 101 -25.27 -10.96 -0.30
N THR A 102 -24.37 -11.43 -1.18
CA THR A 102 -24.45 -12.77 -1.77
C THR A 102 -24.33 -13.83 -0.69
N PHE A 103 -23.41 -13.64 0.27
CA PHE A 103 -23.19 -14.54 1.40
C PHE A 103 -24.39 -14.60 2.35
N ARG A 104 -24.98 -13.45 2.70
CA ARG A 104 -26.23 -13.42 3.49
C ARG A 104 -27.37 -14.13 2.76
N SER A 105 -27.47 -13.95 1.45
CA SER A 105 -28.49 -14.63 0.63
C SER A 105 -28.27 -16.14 0.60
N PHE A 106 -27.00 -16.57 0.50
CA PHE A 106 -26.61 -17.97 0.61
C PHE A 106 -26.96 -18.55 1.99
N GLN A 107 -26.60 -17.87 3.09
CA GLN A 107 -26.91 -18.31 4.45
C GLN A 107 -28.42 -18.44 4.71
N ASN A 108 -29.21 -17.48 4.23
CA ASN A 108 -30.66 -17.54 4.34
C ASN A 108 -31.22 -18.77 3.60
N ARG A 109 -30.68 -19.10 2.43
CA ARG A 109 -31.07 -20.29 1.66
C ARG A 109 -30.67 -21.58 2.37
N SER A 110 -29.46 -21.64 2.92
CA SER A 110 -29.00 -22.79 3.71
C SER A 110 -29.89 -22.98 4.93
N ARG A 111 -30.26 -21.91 5.63
CA ARG A 111 -31.11 -21.96 6.83
C ARG A 111 -32.53 -22.45 6.53
N ASP A 112 -33.11 -22.02 5.42
CA ASP A 112 -34.43 -22.49 4.96
C ASP A 112 -34.44 -23.99 4.57
N GLY A 113 -33.28 -24.55 4.20
CA GLY A 113 -33.14 -25.97 3.86
C GLY A 113 -33.10 -26.92 5.06
N PHE A 114 -32.98 -26.40 6.29
CA PHE A 114 -32.93 -27.21 7.52
C PHE A 114 -34.24 -27.19 8.34
N ASP A 115 -35.26 -26.43 7.92
CA ASP A 115 -36.55 -26.30 8.64
C ASP A 115 -37.70 -27.05 7.93
N GLU A 116 -37.38 -28.12 7.18
CA GLU A 116 -38.37 -28.97 6.49
C GLU A 116 -38.97 -30.07 7.39
N ASN A 117 -38.93 -29.90 8.72
CA ASN A 117 -39.50 -30.89 9.66
C ASN A 117 -40.34 -30.27 10.79
N LYS A 118 -41.06 -29.18 10.52
CA LYS A 118 -42.17 -28.73 11.37
C LYS A 118 -43.44 -28.51 10.56
N GLU A 119 -44.35 -29.47 10.69
CA GLU A 119 -45.73 -29.40 10.22
C GLU A 119 -46.47 -28.16 10.75
N THR A 120 -47.34 -27.64 9.88
CA THR A 120 -48.56 -26.84 10.16
C THR A 120 -48.39 -25.32 10.28
N HIS A 121 -48.76 -24.57 9.22
CA HIS A 121 -50.01 -23.79 9.17
C HIS A 121 -50.27 -23.16 7.79
N ASN A 122 -51.54 -23.22 7.38
CA ASN A 122 -52.12 -22.52 6.23
C ASN A 122 -51.89 -21.00 6.29
N ASN A 123 -51.27 -20.41 5.25
CA ASN A 123 -51.86 -19.40 4.35
C ASN A 123 -50.77 -18.72 3.49
N ASP A 124 -51.15 -18.45 2.23
CA ASP A 124 -50.56 -17.48 1.30
C ASP A 124 -49.21 -17.76 0.60
N LYS A 125 -49.37 -18.02 -0.72
CA LYS A 125 -48.50 -17.75 -1.88
C LYS A 125 -47.10 -18.41 -1.97
N PRO A 126 -46.74 -18.94 -3.16
CA PRO A 126 -45.40 -19.47 -3.39
C PRO A 126 -44.35 -18.34 -3.36
N GLN A 127 -43.60 -18.26 -2.25
CA GLN A 127 -42.48 -17.33 -2.06
C GLN A 127 -41.22 -17.73 -2.87
N THR A 128 -41.37 -18.48 -3.95
CA THR A 128 -40.30 -18.82 -4.90
C THR A 128 -39.99 -17.66 -5.86
N GLY A 129 -40.95 -16.75 -6.09
CA GLY A 129 -40.75 -15.57 -6.94
C GLY A 129 -39.81 -14.53 -6.33
N SER A 130 -39.81 -14.34 -5.01
CA SER A 130 -39.02 -13.29 -4.37
C SER A 130 -37.52 -13.61 -4.30
N LYS A 131 -37.14 -14.89 -4.18
CA LYS A 131 -35.74 -15.34 -4.13
C LYS A 131 -35.04 -15.19 -5.48
N ASN A 132 -35.73 -15.46 -6.59
CA ASN A 132 -35.19 -15.23 -7.93
C ASN A 132 -35.00 -13.74 -8.24
N THR A 133 -35.90 -12.88 -7.77
CA THR A 133 -35.76 -11.42 -7.94
C THR A 133 -34.53 -10.89 -7.19
N SER A 134 -34.21 -11.40 -6.01
CA SER A 134 -33.00 -11.02 -5.27
C SER A 134 -31.72 -11.42 -5.99
N ASN A 135 -31.65 -12.64 -6.53
CA ASN A 135 -30.48 -13.12 -7.28
C ASN A 135 -30.27 -12.34 -8.58
N GLN A 136 -31.36 -11.99 -9.28
CA GLN A 136 -31.30 -11.15 -10.48
C GLN A 136 -30.74 -9.75 -10.17
N SER A 137 -31.15 -9.15 -9.05
CA SER A 137 -30.62 -7.86 -8.60
C SER A 137 -29.11 -7.93 -8.31
N LEU A 138 -28.65 -8.98 -7.62
CA LEU A 138 -27.22 -9.20 -7.35
C LEU A 138 -26.42 -9.39 -8.65
N ALA A 139 -26.95 -10.17 -9.59
CA ALA A 139 -26.33 -10.37 -10.90
C ALA A 139 -26.21 -9.07 -11.70
N GLU A 140 -27.24 -8.21 -11.64
CA GLU A 140 -27.22 -6.90 -12.30
C GLU A 140 -26.20 -5.95 -11.66
N GLN A 141 -26.11 -5.93 -10.34
CA GLN A 141 -25.08 -5.18 -9.61
C GLN A 141 -23.67 -5.65 -9.99
N GLN A 142 -23.44 -6.97 -10.04
CA GLN A 142 -22.16 -7.54 -10.47
C GLN A 142 -21.78 -7.11 -11.90
N LYS A 143 -22.76 -7.11 -12.82
CA LYS A 143 -22.58 -6.69 -14.21
C LYS A 143 -22.21 -5.21 -14.30
N ASN A 144 -22.79 -4.37 -13.46
CA ASN A 144 -22.49 -2.94 -13.42
C ASN A 144 -21.08 -2.68 -12.88
N LEU A 145 -20.66 -3.39 -11.82
CA LEU A 145 -19.29 -3.31 -11.31
C LEU A 145 -18.26 -3.75 -12.35
N LYS A 146 -18.53 -4.84 -13.07
CA LYS A 146 -17.65 -5.28 -14.17
C LYS A 146 -17.49 -4.21 -15.24
N LYS A 147 -18.59 -3.55 -15.64
CA LYS A 147 -18.54 -2.47 -16.64
C LYS A 147 -17.73 -1.28 -16.15
N GLU A 148 -17.80 -0.98 -14.86
CA GLU A 148 -17.01 0.10 -14.27
C GLU A 148 -15.53 -0.24 -14.28
N LEU A 149 -15.18 -1.45 -13.85
CA LEU A 149 -13.82 -1.98 -13.94
C LEU A 149 -13.29 -1.96 -15.39
N ASP A 150 -14.12 -2.33 -16.37
CA ASP A 150 -13.76 -2.28 -17.80
C ASP A 150 -13.42 -0.85 -18.26
N ARG A 151 -14.13 0.19 -17.77
CA ARG A 151 -13.83 1.59 -18.07
C ARG A 151 -12.53 2.04 -17.42
N GLN A 152 -12.38 1.78 -16.12
CA GLN A 152 -11.18 2.14 -15.35
C GLN A 152 -9.92 1.53 -15.97
N ARG A 153 -9.96 0.23 -16.29
CA ARG A 153 -8.85 -0.46 -16.96
C ARG A 153 -8.55 0.13 -18.34
N SER A 154 -9.57 0.47 -19.13
CA SER A 154 -9.38 1.04 -20.48
C SER A 154 -8.73 2.42 -20.44
N ASN A 155 -8.98 3.16 -19.36
CA ASN A 155 -8.40 4.48 -19.16
C ASN A 155 -6.99 4.42 -18.53
N LEU A 156 -6.51 3.24 -18.09
CA LEU A 156 -5.28 3.10 -17.30
C LEU A 156 -4.02 3.52 -18.10
N PRO A 157 -3.37 4.64 -17.74
CA PRO A 157 -2.22 5.17 -18.45
C PRO A 157 -0.95 4.51 -17.91
N SER A 158 -0.65 3.29 -18.34
CA SER A 158 0.55 2.57 -17.92
C SER A 158 1.00 1.56 -18.99
N ALA A 159 1.10 2.03 -20.23
CA ALA A 159 1.68 1.23 -21.31
C ALA A 159 3.21 1.37 -21.25
N GLY A 160 3.90 0.40 -20.62
CA GLY A 160 5.35 0.28 -20.75
C GLY A 160 6.15 0.00 -19.47
N THR A 161 5.55 -0.01 -18.28
CA THR A 161 6.24 -0.39 -17.03
C THR A 161 5.90 -1.83 -16.62
N VAL A 162 6.85 -2.53 -15.99
CA VAL A 162 6.67 -3.93 -15.54
C VAL A 162 5.51 -4.04 -14.55
N HIS A 163 5.43 -3.09 -13.62
CA HIS A 163 4.37 -3.01 -12.62
C HIS A 163 3.01 -2.60 -13.21
N GLY A 164 2.98 -1.70 -14.21
CA GLY A 164 1.75 -1.36 -14.93
C GLY A 164 1.17 -2.53 -15.73
N GLU A 165 2.02 -3.37 -16.31
CA GLU A 165 1.60 -4.62 -16.96
C GLU A 165 1.06 -5.65 -15.97
N ALA A 166 1.68 -5.76 -14.78
CA ALA A 166 1.18 -6.62 -13.70
C ALA A 166 -0.21 -6.15 -13.23
N ALA A 167 -0.39 -4.84 -13.03
CA ALA A 167 -1.69 -4.26 -12.69
C ALA A 167 -2.75 -4.60 -13.76
N ARG A 168 -2.42 -4.42 -15.04
CA ARG A 168 -3.33 -4.77 -16.15
C ARG A 168 -3.72 -6.25 -16.17
N ARG A 169 -2.78 -7.15 -15.89
CA ARG A 169 -3.04 -8.60 -15.80
C ARG A 169 -4.00 -8.91 -14.65
N ALA A 170 -3.72 -8.39 -13.45
CA ALA A 170 -4.58 -8.58 -12.29
C ALA A 170 -6.01 -8.04 -12.51
N LEU A 171 -6.14 -6.84 -13.09
CA LEU A 171 -7.46 -6.28 -13.45
C LEU A 171 -8.22 -7.13 -14.49
N ASN A 172 -7.51 -7.79 -15.41
CA ASN A 172 -8.13 -8.74 -16.35
C ASN A 172 -8.63 -10.01 -15.66
N ASP A 173 -7.90 -10.49 -14.66
CA ASP A 173 -8.28 -11.66 -13.86
C ASP A 173 -9.47 -11.36 -12.96
N ALA A 174 -9.48 -10.16 -12.36
CA ALA A 174 -10.63 -9.64 -11.63
C ALA A 174 -11.88 -9.61 -12.52
N ARG A 175 -11.77 -9.06 -13.73
CA ARG A 175 -12.89 -8.98 -14.68
C ARG A 175 -13.43 -10.35 -15.08
N ARG A 176 -12.55 -11.31 -15.38
CA ARG A 176 -12.96 -12.67 -15.74
C ARG A 176 -13.75 -13.32 -14.59
N SER A 177 -13.25 -13.17 -13.37
CA SER A 177 -13.90 -13.70 -12.17
C SER A 177 -15.24 -13.01 -11.89
N MET A 178 -15.32 -11.68 -12.07
CA MET A 178 -16.59 -10.92 -11.95
C MET A 178 -17.63 -11.36 -12.99
N ASP A 179 -17.20 -11.66 -14.22
CA ASP A 179 -18.11 -12.14 -15.27
C ASP A 179 -18.69 -13.51 -14.93
N GLN A 180 -17.85 -14.44 -14.48
CA GLN A 180 -18.28 -15.77 -14.01
C GLN A 180 -19.19 -15.67 -12.79
N SER A 181 -18.86 -14.83 -11.82
CA SER A 181 -19.73 -14.51 -10.67
C SER A 181 -21.11 -14.03 -11.13
N GLY A 182 -21.18 -13.08 -12.08
CA GLY A 182 -22.44 -12.55 -12.58
C GLY A 182 -23.31 -13.62 -13.24
N GLN A 183 -22.70 -14.55 -13.97
CA GLN A 183 -23.39 -15.70 -14.57
C GLN A 183 -23.94 -16.65 -13.50
N ASN A 184 -23.14 -16.97 -12.48
CA ASN A 184 -23.53 -17.85 -11.38
C ASN A 184 -24.67 -17.23 -10.55
N LEU A 185 -24.60 -15.93 -10.25
CA LEU A 185 -25.67 -15.18 -9.60
C LEU A 185 -26.97 -15.23 -10.41
N ALA A 186 -26.89 -15.06 -11.74
CA ALA A 186 -28.05 -15.14 -12.62
C ALA A 186 -28.66 -16.56 -12.67
N GLN A 187 -27.84 -17.60 -12.54
CA GLN A 187 -28.26 -19.00 -12.47
C GLN A 187 -28.74 -19.41 -11.06
N GLY A 188 -28.53 -18.55 -10.06
CA GLY A 188 -28.87 -18.83 -8.66
C GLY A 188 -27.88 -19.77 -7.96
N ASP A 189 -26.69 -19.94 -8.53
CA ASP A 189 -25.56 -20.64 -7.92
C ASP A 189 -24.75 -19.66 -7.07
N LEU A 190 -25.21 -19.47 -5.83
CA LEU A 190 -24.61 -18.51 -4.90
C LEU A 190 -23.24 -18.99 -4.37
N SER A 191 -22.99 -20.31 -4.32
CA SER A 191 -21.73 -20.86 -3.83
C SER A 191 -20.61 -20.55 -4.82
N ASP A 192 -20.81 -20.94 -6.09
CA ASP A 192 -19.81 -20.69 -7.12
C ASP A 192 -19.70 -19.18 -7.44
N ALA A 193 -20.77 -18.40 -7.23
CA ALA A 193 -20.69 -16.95 -7.30
C ALA A 193 -19.73 -16.38 -6.25
N LEU A 194 -19.86 -16.78 -4.98
CA LEU A 194 -19.01 -16.32 -3.88
C LEU A 194 -17.53 -16.63 -4.11
N ASP A 195 -17.22 -17.84 -4.60
CA ASP A 195 -15.85 -18.23 -4.92
C ASP A 195 -15.24 -17.34 -6.00
N ASN A 196 -16.01 -17.02 -7.04
CA ASN A 196 -15.58 -16.13 -8.11
C ASN A 196 -15.52 -14.65 -7.65
N GLN A 197 -16.37 -14.23 -6.70
CA GLN A 197 -16.28 -12.91 -6.09
C GLN A 197 -15.01 -12.75 -5.25
N SER A 198 -14.61 -13.79 -4.50
CA SER A 198 -13.34 -13.81 -3.74
C SER A 198 -12.14 -13.68 -4.67
N LYS A 199 -12.08 -14.47 -5.75
CA LYS A 199 -11.02 -14.36 -6.77
C LYS A 199 -10.97 -12.96 -7.40
N ALA A 200 -12.14 -12.36 -7.64
CA ALA A 200 -12.19 -10.99 -8.15
C ALA A 200 -11.61 -9.98 -7.15
N ILE A 201 -11.92 -10.12 -5.86
CA ILE A 201 -11.40 -9.25 -4.79
C ILE A 201 -9.87 -9.39 -4.67
N ASP A 202 -9.34 -10.61 -4.69
CA ASP A 202 -7.91 -10.86 -4.59
C ASP A 202 -7.16 -10.25 -5.78
N ALA A 203 -7.67 -10.45 -7.00
CA ALA A 203 -7.10 -9.88 -8.21
C ALA A 203 -7.21 -8.33 -8.25
N LEU A 204 -8.28 -7.74 -7.70
CA LEU A 204 -8.37 -6.29 -7.54
C LEU A 204 -7.32 -5.75 -6.56
N ARG A 205 -7.07 -6.44 -5.44
CA ARG A 205 -6.04 -6.07 -4.46
C ARG A 205 -4.64 -6.15 -5.07
N GLU A 206 -4.35 -7.22 -5.80
CA GLU A 206 -3.09 -7.38 -6.53
C GLU A 206 -2.92 -6.29 -7.59
N GLY A 207 -3.99 -5.93 -8.31
CA GLY A 207 -4.00 -4.85 -9.28
C GLY A 207 -3.72 -3.49 -8.66
N LEU A 208 -4.33 -3.19 -7.51
CA LEU A 208 -4.09 -1.97 -6.74
C LEU A 208 -2.66 -1.90 -6.20
N GLN A 209 -2.13 -3.00 -5.66
CA GLN A 209 -0.76 -3.06 -5.18
C GLN A 209 0.25 -2.86 -6.32
N SER A 210 0.05 -3.54 -7.45
CA SER A 210 0.91 -3.37 -8.63
C SER A 210 0.86 -1.95 -9.19
N LEU A 211 -0.32 -1.30 -9.14
CA LEU A 211 -0.49 0.09 -9.56
C LEU A 211 0.19 1.07 -8.58
N ALA A 212 0.11 0.80 -7.28
CA ALA A 212 0.83 1.57 -6.28
C ALA A 212 2.34 1.47 -6.51
N ASP A 213 2.86 0.26 -6.73
CA ASP A 213 4.28 0.03 -7.02
C ASP A 213 4.72 0.75 -8.30
N SER A 214 3.89 0.75 -9.36
CA SER A 214 4.22 1.45 -10.61
C SER A 214 4.31 2.97 -10.43
N LEU A 215 3.48 3.55 -9.57
CA LEU A 215 3.50 4.98 -9.29
C LEU A 215 4.70 5.39 -8.44
N VAL A 216 5.13 4.52 -7.52
CA VAL A 216 6.38 4.73 -6.76
C VAL A 216 7.57 4.73 -7.72
N GLU A 217 7.63 3.77 -8.64
CA GLU A 217 8.69 3.66 -9.64
C GLU A 217 8.68 4.85 -10.64
N GLU A 218 7.51 5.32 -11.07
CA GLU A 218 7.36 6.53 -11.90
C GLU A 218 7.74 7.80 -11.12
N GLY A 219 7.47 7.86 -9.82
CA GLY A 219 7.89 8.96 -8.94
C GLY A 219 9.42 9.03 -8.77
N GLU A 220 10.08 7.87 -8.71
CA GLU A 220 11.55 7.78 -8.67
C GLU A 220 12.20 8.12 -10.02
N GLN A 221 11.57 7.78 -11.15
CA GLN A 221 12.07 8.15 -12.48
C GLN A 221 11.72 9.60 -12.91
N GLY A 222 10.64 10.17 -12.38
CA GLY A 222 10.16 11.54 -12.65
C GLY A 222 10.85 12.64 -11.85
N GLN A 223 11.68 12.29 -10.85
CA GLN A 223 12.48 13.24 -10.09
C GLN A 223 13.98 12.86 -10.09
N GLY A 224 14.47 12.52 -11.28
CA GLY A 224 15.90 12.45 -11.61
C GLY A 224 16.52 13.80 -12.01
N THR A 225 16.08 14.91 -11.41
CA THR A 225 16.88 16.15 -11.33
C THR A 225 16.97 16.55 -9.87
N VAL A 226 17.91 15.94 -9.18
CA VAL A 226 18.47 16.46 -7.93
C VAL A 226 18.88 17.92 -8.18
N PRO A 227 18.31 18.93 -7.48
CA PRO A 227 18.79 20.30 -7.58
C PRO A 227 20.13 20.40 -6.86
N GLY A 228 21.21 20.28 -7.63
CA GLY A 228 22.54 20.84 -7.37
C GLY A 228 23.09 20.72 -5.95
N ASP A 229 23.64 19.56 -5.60
CA ASP A 229 24.91 19.58 -4.86
C ASP A 229 26.02 19.80 -5.89
N GLN A 230 26.36 21.07 -6.07
CA GLN A 230 27.38 21.52 -6.99
C GLN A 230 28.76 21.35 -6.33
N ARG A 231 29.18 20.10 -6.11
CA ARG A 231 30.59 19.75 -5.90
C ARG A 231 31.26 19.51 -7.24
N THR A 232 31.64 20.62 -7.87
CA THR A 232 32.85 20.81 -8.68
C THR A 232 33.39 19.56 -9.40
N ASN A 233 32.80 19.25 -10.56
CA ASN A 233 33.53 18.56 -11.63
C ASN A 233 34.47 19.57 -12.28
N ASN A 234 35.69 19.69 -11.73
CA ASN A 234 36.84 20.11 -12.53
C ASN A 234 37.70 18.87 -12.73
N SER A 235 37.53 18.27 -13.90
CA SER A 235 38.41 17.26 -14.45
C SER A 235 39.84 17.78 -14.45
N SER A 236 40.78 17.03 -13.90
CA SER A 236 42.02 16.59 -14.55
C SER A 236 42.93 15.93 -13.52
N GLU A 237 43.51 14.80 -13.91
CA GLU A 237 44.72 14.20 -13.34
C GLU A 237 44.54 13.56 -11.95
N ASP A 238 44.28 12.25 -11.94
CA ASP A 238 45.10 11.27 -11.21
C ASP A 238 44.48 9.87 -11.37
N SER A 239 44.73 9.30 -12.55
CA SER A 239 44.81 7.84 -12.71
C SER A 239 45.93 7.30 -11.82
N TYR A 240 45.83 6.02 -11.48
CA TYR A 240 46.74 5.22 -10.64
C TYR A 240 46.47 5.29 -9.14
N ASN A 241 45.42 4.60 -8.64
CA ASN A 241 45.40 3.83 -7.37
C ASN A 241 44.03 3.14 -7.12
N LEU A 242 43.55 2.37 -8.12
CA LEU A 242 42.44 1.43 -7.93
C LEU A 242 43.00 0.00 -8.01
N ASP A 243 42.79 -0.79 -6.96
CA ASP A 243 43.00 -2.24 -7.01
C ASP A 243 42.03 -2.88 -8.03
N PRO A 244 42.35 -4.03 -8.67
CA PRO A 244 41.41 -4.79 -9.52
C PRO A 244 40.03 -5.11 -8.93
N LEU A 245 39.79 -4.90 -7.63
CA LEU A 245 38.45 -4.92 -7.00
C LEU A 245 37.79 -3.55 -6.83
N GLY A 246 38.32 -2.49 -7.45
CA GLY A 246 37.71 -1.16 -7.49
C GLY A 246 37.72 -0.38 -6.17
N ARG A 247 38.62 -0.71 -5.22
CA ARG A 247 38.79 0.04 -3.98
C ARG A 247 39.90 1.08 -4.12
N ASN A 248 39.63 2.30 -3.66
CA ASN A 248 40.64 3.33 -3.47
C ASN A 248 41.41 3.02 -2.18
N THR A 249 42.74 2.86 -2.28
CA THR A 249 43.64 2.75 -1.14
C THR A 249 44.32 4.09 -0.93
N ASP A 250 43.58 5.09 -0.47
CA ASP A 250 44.24 6.31 0.00
C ASP A 250 44.60 6.18 1.48
N THR A 251 45.88 6.40 1.71
CA THR A 251 46.61 6.09 2.93
C THR A 251 46.76 7.39 3.70
N ASN A 252 45.91 7.62 4.70
CA ASN A 252 46.24 8.52 5.79
C ASN A 252 45.56 8.07 7.08
N GLY A 253 46.36 7.44 7.93
CA GLY A 253 46.00 7.15 9.31
C GLY A 253 45.92 8.44 10.12
N GLN A 254 44.71 8.94 10.32
CA GLN A 254 44.38 9.84 11.42
C GLN A 254 42.89 9.68 11.77
N SER A 255 42.64 8.78 12.73
CA SER A 255 41.57 8.90 13.73
C SER A 255 40.18 9.36 13.25
N SER A 256 39.39 8.43 12.70
CA SER A 256 37.93 8.55 12.71
C SER A 256 37.41 8.18 14.11
N ALA A 257 37.53 9.13 15.04
CA ALA A 257 36.70 9.19 16.23
C ALA A 257 35.56 10.15 15.89
N GLY A 258 34.46 9.59 15.38
CA GLY A 258 33.35 10.36 14.86
C GLY A 258 32.27 9.45 14.26
N GLU A 259 31.65 8.66 15.13
CA GLU A 259 30.20 8.72 15.26
C GLU A 259 29.41 8.70 13.93
N GLN A 260 29.53 7.65 13.13
CA GLN A 260 28.44 7.28 12.21
C GLN A 260 27.61 6.21 12.89
N MET A 261 26.86 6.64 13.91
CA MET A 261 25.84 5.81 14.54
C MET A 261 24.78 5.51 13.48
N LEU A 262 24.74 4.25 13.02
CA LEU A 262 23.53 3.73 12.39
C LEU A 262 22.41 3.78 13.43
N PRO A 263 21.18 4.18 13.08
CA PRO A 263 20.05 4.19 13.99
C PRO A 263 19.91 2.82 14.67
N GLU A 264 19.78 2.80 16.00
CA GLU A 264 19.80 1.58 16.82
C GLU A 264 18.75 0.52 16.39
N ALA A 265 17.65 0.97 15.77
CA ALA A 265 16.64 0.11 15.18
C ALA A 265 17.17 -0.73 13.99
N GLU A 266 18.03 -0.16 13.15
CA GLU A 266 18.55 -0.80 11.95
C GLU A 266 19.66 -1.82 12.29
N LEU A 267 20.45 -1.53 13.33
CA LEU A 267 21.42 -2.48 13.89
C LEU A 267 20.74 -3.72 14.50
N ARG A 268 19.56 -3.53 15.13
CA ARG A 268 18.75 -4.63 15.68
C ARG A 268 18.06 -5.48 14.60
N LEU A 269 17.66 -4.90 13.48
CA LEU A 269 17.08 -5.64 12.36
C LEU A 269 18.17 -6.47 11.63
N ARG A 270 19.33 -5.86 11.36
CA ARG A 270 20.43 -6.53 10.67
C ARG A 270 21.05 -7.68 11.48
N SER A 271 21.10 -7.55 12.80
CA SER A 271 21.54 -8.64 13.69
C SER A 271 20.52 -9.79 13.75
N GLN A 272 19.21 -9.50 13.64
CA GLN A 272 18.17 -10.52 13.56
C GLN A 272 18.21 -11.30 12.23
N GLU A 273 18.42 -10.61 11.10
CA GLU A 273 18.62 -11.28 9.81
C GLU A 273 19.85 -12.18 9.81
N LEU A 274 20.98 -11.69 10.34
CA LEU A 274 22.20 -12.49 10.47
C LEU A 274 22.01 -13.72 11.37
N MET A 275 21.31 -13.59 12.50
CA MET A 275 21.01 -14.72 13.39
C MET A 275 20.06 -15.74 12.75
N ASN A 276 19.07 -15.28 11.98
CA ASN A 276 18.16 -16.16 11.24
C ASN A 276 18.87 -16.90 10.11
N GLU A 277 19.76 -16.22 9.39
CA GLU A 277 20.59 -16.80 8.33
C GLU A 277 21.56 -17.86 8.91
N ILE A 278 22.19 -17.57 10.06
CA ILE A 278 23.05 -18.54 10.76
C ILE A 278 22.23 -19.74 11.26
N ARG A 279 21.07 -19.53 11.87
CA ARG A 279 20.19 -20.62 12.35
C ARG A 279 19.71 -21.50 11.21
N LYS A 280 19.27 -20.90 10.10
CA LYS A 280 18.87 -21.59 8.85
C LYS A 280 20.04 -22.39 8.25
N ARG A 281 21.25 -21.83 8.26
CA ARG A 281 22.45 -22.48 7.70
C ARG A 281 23.03 -23.56 8.62
N SER A 282 22.79 -23.49 9.92
CA SER A 282 23.25 -24.47 10.92
C SER A 282 22.46 -25.78 10.93
N GLY A 283 21.22 -25.78 10.41
CA GLY A 283 20.35 -26.96 10.35
C GLY A 283 20.52 -27.86 9.12
N GLY A 284 21.37 -27.49 8.16
CA GLY A 284 21.61 -28.29 6.95
C GLY A 284 22.61 -29.43 7.21
N LEU A 285 22.17 -30.68 7.13
CA LEU A 285 23.01 -31.88 7.31
C LEU A 285 24.05 -32.13 6.20
N GLU A 286 24.00 -31.36 5.10
CA GLU A 286 24.84 -31.56 3.89
C GLU A 286 26.19 -30.78 3.94
N ARG A 287 26.65 -30.31 5.12
CA ARG A 287 27.89 -29.53 5.23
C ARG A 287 29.06 -30.28 5.87
N SER A 288 30.27 -29.93 5.40
CA SER A 288 31.55 -30.41 5.93
C SER A 288 31.66 -30.18 7.44
N THR A 289 32.39 -31.06 8.14
CA THR A 289 32.53 -30.99 9.60
C THR A 289 33.29 -29.76 10.09
N GLU A 290 34.21 -29.25 9.28
CA GLU A 290 35.05 -28.07 9.59
C GLU A 290 34.22 -26.78 9.66
N GLU A 291 33.28 -26.60 8.74
CA GLU A 291 32.40 -25.42 8.72
C GLU A 291 31.37 -25.43 9.85
N ARG A 292 30.91 -26.62 10.26
CA ARG A 292 29.97 -26.75 11.39
C ARG A 292 30.62 -26.36 12.72
N ASP A 293 31.89 -26.67 12.91
CA ASP A 293 32.62 -26.30 14.13
C ASP A 293 32.93 -24.80 14.19
N TYR A 294 33.23 -24.16 13.06
CA TYR A 294 33.41 -22.71 13.00
C TYR A 294 32.14 -21.94 13.37
N LEU A 295 30.98 -22.38 12.85
CA LEU A 295 29.68 -21.75 13.16
C LEU A 295 29.26 -21.93 14.62
N LYS A 296 29.54 -23.08 15.23
CA LYS A 296 29.28 -23.30 16.66
C LYS A 296 30.09 -22.38 17.55
N ARG A 297 31.38 -22.18 17.26
CA ARG A 297 32.26 -21.30 18.04
C ARG A 297 31.86 -19.83 17.91
N LEU A 298 31.28 -19.43 16.78
CA LEU A 298 30.77 -18.08 16.57
C LEU A 298 29.48 -17.82 17.37
N LEU A 299 28.62 -18.83 17.53
CA LEU A 299 27.39 -18.77 18.33
C LEU A 299 27.60 -18.77 19.85
N GLU A 300 28.78 -19.19 20.33
CA GLU A 300 29.09 -19.23 21.77
C GLU A 300 29.73 -17.93 22.27
N LYS A 301 30.17 -17.07 21.33
CA LYS A 301 30.90 -15.82 21.62
C LYS A 301 30.00 -14.57 21.60
N PHE A 302 28.73 -14.74 21.23
CA PHE A 302 27.68 -13.73 21.12
C PHE A 302 26.40 -14.28 21.76
#